data_AF-A0A2T7P944-F1
#
_entry.id   AF-A0A2T7P944-F1
#
_cell.length_a   1.000
_cell.length_b   1.000
_cell.length_c   1.000
_cell.angle_alpha   90.00
_cell.angle_beta   90.00
_cell.angle_gamma   90.00
#
_symmetry.space_group_name_H-M   'P 1'
#
loop_
_entity.id
_entity.type
_entity.pdbx_description
1 polymer ?
#
loop_
_entity_poly.entity_id
_entity_poly.type
_entity_poly.pdbx_seq_one_letter_code
_entity_poly.pdbx_strand_id
1 'polypeptide(L)'
;MYFCHREVGKPSQVEKKPPAIEKPKIDESQLVGLSEEDREMITLMGFANFETTKGKKVDGNDMYAANIQRKRRYRQYMNRRGGFNRPLDFIA
;
A
#
# COMPACT_ATOMS: atom_id res chain seq x y z
N MET A 1 4.48 34.43 -15.72
CA MET A 1 3.66 33.20 -15.57
C MET A 1 4.47 32.21 -14.75
N TYR A 2 4.11 32.02 -13.48
CA TYR A 2 4.87 31.14 -12.59
C TYR A 2 4.57 29.68 -12.92
N PHE A 3 5.46 29.04 -13.66
CA PHE A 3 5.57 27.57 -13.67
C PHE A 3 6.19 27.16 -12.33
N CYS A 4 5.35 26.79 -11.37
CA CYS A 4 5.81 26.08 -10.19
C CYS A 4 6.08 24.63 -10.62
N HIS A 5 7.35 24.30 -10.85
CA HIS A 5 7.78 22.91 -10.94
C HIS A 5 7.52 22.26 -9.58
N ARG A 6 6.44 21.47 -9.49
CA ARG A 6 6.23 20.58 -8.36
C ARG A 6 7.21 19.43 -8.51
N GLU A 7 8.36 19.55 -7.86
CA GLU A 7 9.28 18.43 -7.69
C GLU A 7 8.56 17.33 -6.91
N VAL A 8 8.15 16.27 -7.62
CA VAL A 8 7.68 15.06 -6.98
C VAL A 8 8.93 14.36 -6.46
N GLY A 9 9.27 14.62 -5.20
CA GLY A 9 10.40 13.98 -4.54
C GLY A 9 10.33 12.47 -4.74
N LYS A 10 11.41 11.89 -5.27
CA LYS A 10 11.53 10.44 -5.45
C LYS A 10 11.45 9.80 -4.06
N PRO A 11 10.56 8.81 -3.83
CA PRO A 11 10.52 8.13 -2.54
C PRO A 11 11.87 7.44 -2.33
N SER A 12 12.54 7.77 -1.22
CA SER A 12 13.78 7.12 -0.78
C SER A 12 13.51 5.63 -0.61
N GLN A 13 14.18 4.80 -1.41
CA GLN A 13 14.20 3.35 -1.26
C GLN A 13 14.89 3.04 0.07
N VAL A 14 14.13 2.93 1.15
CA VAL A 14 14.63 2.40 2.42
C VAL A 14 14.62 0.90 2.29
N GLU A 15 15.77 0.30 1.97
CA GLU A 15 15.97 -1.15 2.01
C GLU A 15 15.81 -1.61 3.46
N LYS A 16 14.61 -2.06 3.82
CA LYS A 16 14.38 -2.75 5.08
C LYS A 16 14.91 -4.17 4.92
N LYS A 17 15.96 -4.52 5.69
CA LYS A 17 16.41 -5.92 5.83
C LYS A 17 15.19 -6.81 6.12
N PRO A 18 15.00 -7.93 5.41
CA PRO A 18 13.88 -8.82 5.67
C PRO A 18 13.98 -9.31 7.13
N PRO A 19 12.89 -9.27 7.90
CA PRO A 19 12.87 -9.88 9.23
C PRO A 19 13.24 -11.36 9.08
N ALA A 20 14.09 -11.85 9.98
CA ALA A 20 14.46 -13.26 10.02
C ALA A 20 13.16 -14.08 10.18
N ILE A 21 12.75 -14.78 9.13
CA ILE A 21 11.59 -15.66 9.15
C ILE A 21 11.95 -16.79 10.11
N GLU A 22 11.42 -16.73 11.34
CA GLU A 22 11.50 -17.83 12.28
C GLU A 22 10.81 -19.02 11.63
N LYS A 23 11.55 -20.13 11.46
CA LYS A 23 10.99 -21.35 10.87
C LYS A 23 9.78 -21.77 11.72
N PRO A 24 8.59 -21.96 11.13
CA PRO A 24 7.42 -22.34 11.90
C PRO A 24 7.69 -23.65 12.63
N LYS A 25 7.34 -23.72 13.91
CA LYS A 25 7.39 -24.96 14.70
C LYS A 25 6.36 -25.92 14.13
N ILE A 26 6.83 -26.95 13.44
CA ILE A 26 5.98 -27.99 12.87
C ILE A 26 5.64 -28.98 14.00
N ASP A 27 4.36 -29.32 14.11
CA ASP A 27 3.89 -30.35 15.03
C ASP A 27 4.25 -31.73 14.45
N GLU A 28 5.18 -32.42 15.10
CA GLU A 28 5.70 -33.75 14.72
C GLU A 28 4.57 -34.79 14.54
N SER A 29 3.43 -34.59 15.21
CA SER A 29 2.27 -35.48 15.13
C SER A 29 1.63 -35.56 13.73
N GLN A 30 1.76 -34.51 12.90
CA GLN A 30 1.20 -34.49 11.53
C GLN A 30 2.09 -35.21 10.50
N LEU A 31 3.33 -35.52 10.87
CA LEU A 31 4.31 -36.16 10.00
C LEU A 31 4.39 -37.68 10.20
N VAL A 32 3.64 -38.21 11.17
CA VAL A 32 3.65 -39.63 11.55
C VAL A 32 2.98 -40.47 10.44
N GLY A 33 3.77 -41.34 9.80
CA GLY A 33 3.29 -42.30 8.78
C GLY A 33 3.58 -41.92 7.33
N LEU A 34 4.15 -40.74 7.07
CA LEU A 34 4.60 -40.32 5.74
C LEU A 34 6.07 -40.67 5.52
N SER A 35 6.46 -40.89 4.25
CA SER A 35 7.85 -41.10 3.86
C SER A 35 8.69 -39.83 4.09
N GLU A 36 10.02 -39.94 4.21
CA GLU A 36 10.89 -38.76 4.40
C GLU A 36 10.73 -37.73 3.27
N GLU A 37 10.54 -38.19 2.03
CA GLU A 37 10.33 -37.35 0.85
C GLU A 37 9.02 -36.55 0.95
N ASP A 38 7.94 -37.17 1.43
CA ASP A 38 6.65 -36.49 1.59
C ASP A 38 6.71 -35.44 2.71
N ARG A 39 7.47 -35.71 3.78
CA ARG A 39 7.66 -34.77 4.90
C ARG A 39 8.42 -33.53 4.47
N GLU A 40 9.46 -33.70 3.66
CA GLU A 40 10.22 -32.60 3.06
C GLU A 40 9.33 -31.77 2.13
N MET A 41 8.51 -32.42 1.31
CA MET A 41 7.60 -31.76 0.38
C MET A 41 6.51 -30.94 1.11
N ILE A 42 5.91 -31.50 2.17
CA ILE A 42 4.90 -30.81 3.00
C ILE A 42 5.48 -29.58 3.69
N THR A 43 6.71 -29.70 4.19
CA THR A 43 7.42 -28.61 4.86
C THR A 43 7.81 -27.52 3.88
N LEU A 44 8.34 -27.90 2.71
CA LEU A 44 8.74 -26.96 1.66
C LEU A 44 7.57 -26.15 1.13
N MET A 45 6.42 -26.81 0.94
CA MET A 45 5.19 -26.17 0.45
C MET A 45 4.44 -25.41 1.55
N GLY A 46 4.81 -25.58 2.84
CA GLY A 46 4.22 -24.88 3.97
C GLY A 46 2.84 -25.40 4.39
N PHE A 47 2.46 -26.63 4.02
CA PHE A 47 1.15 -27.20 4.37
C PHE A 47 1.02 -27.58 5.85
N ALA A 48 2.14 -27.74 6.56
CA ALA A 48 2.16 -28.16 7.96
C ALA A 48 1.65 -27.10 8.96
N ASN A 49 1.59 -25.82 8.58
CA ASN A 49 1.13 -24.75 9.47
C ASN A 49 0.20 -23.76 8.73
N PHE A 50 -1.04 -23.62 9.21
CA PHE A 50 -2.02 -22.71 8.62
C PHE A 50 -2.08 -21.39 9.40
N GLU A 51 -1.37 -20.37 8.92
CA GLU A 51 -1.48 -19.01 9.44
C GLU A 51 -2.39 -18.14 8.56
N THR A 52 -3.18 -17.28 9.19
CA THR A 52 -3.94 -16.24 8.48
C THR A 52 -3.10 -14.98 8.28
N THR A 53 -3.19 -14.39 7.08
CA THR A 53 -2.63 -13.07 6.77
C THR A 53 -3.63 -11.93 7.05
N LYS A 54 -4.85 -12.23 7.52
CA LYS A 54 -5.88 -11.22 7.79
C LYS A 54 -5.41 -10.26 8.89
N GLY A 55 -5.31 -8.98 8.56
CA GLY A 55 -4.88 -7.93 9.49
C GLY A 55 -3.37 -7.89 9.76
N LYS A 56 -2.58 -8.79 9.16
CA LYS A 56 -1.12 -8.74 9.17
C LYS A 56 -0.62 -7.95 7.95
N LYS A 57 0.42 -7.14 8.13
CA LYS A 57 1.07 -6.47 7.00
C LYS A 57 1.92 -7.49 6.24
N VAL A 58 1.72 -7.58 4.92
CA VAL A 58 2.53 -8.41 4.03
C VAL A 58 3.46 -7.49 3.24
N ASP A 59 4.78 -7.69 3.37
CA ASP A 59 5.76 -6.89 2.64
C ASP A 59 5.57 -7.06 1.13
N GLY A 60 5.63 -5.95 0.38
CA GLY A 60 5.36 -5.93 -1.06
C GLY A 60 3.89 -5.71 -1.44
N ASN A 61 2.95 -5.84 -0.51
CA ASN A 61 1.53 -5.54 -0.74
C ASN A 61 1.15 -4.06 -0.45
N ASP A 62 2.14 -3.16 -0.48
CA ASP A 62 1.98 -1.74 -0.14
C ASP A 62 1.74 -0.85 -1.39
N MET A 63 1.55 -1.46 -2.58
CA MET A 63 1.36 -0.71 -3.82
C MET A 63 -0.10 -0.25 -3.96
N TYR A 64 -0.31 1.06 -3.87
CA TYR A 64 -1.60 1.70 -4.15
C TYR A 64 -1.41 2.90 -5.10
N ALA A 65 -2.37 3.12 -5.99
CA ALA A 65 -2.41 4.28 -6.87
C ALA A 65 -3.81 4.88 -6.89
N ALA A 66 -3.91 6.20 -6.71
CA ALA A 66 -5.16 6.94 -6.78
C ALA A 66 -5.09 7.98 -7.91
N ASN A 67 -5.96 7.84 -8.91
CA ASN A 67 -6.13 8.85 -9.95
C ASN A 67 -7.25 9.83 -9.56
N ILE A 68 -6.87 10.96 -8.97
CA ILE A 68 -7.83 11.98 -8.53
C ILE A 68 -7.87 13.13 -9.55
N GLN A 69 -8.88 13.09 -10.42
CA GLN A 69 -9.18 14.20 -11.33
C GLN A 69 -10.00 15.27 -10.60
N ARG A 70 -9.32 16.35 -10.17
CA ARG A 70 -10.00 17.50 -9.58
C ARG A 70 -10.69 18.30 -10.68
N LYS A 71 -12.02 18.45 -10.59
CA LYS A 71 -12.77 19.35 -11.48
C LYS A 71 -12.24 20.77 -11.30
N ARG A 72 -11.93 21.45 -12.41
CA ARG A 72 -11.59 22.88 -12.39
C ARG A 72 -12.78 23.65 -11.83
N ARG A 73 -12.55 24.48 -10.80
CA ARG A 73 -13.57 25.37 -10.26
C ARG A 73 -13.47 26.71 -10.98
N TYR A 74 -14.56 27.12 -11.63
CA TYR A 74 -14.62 28.42 -12.27
C TYR A 74 -14.85 29.51 -11.23
N ARG A 75 -14.25 30.66 -11.50
CA ARG A 75 -14.24 31.82 -10.63
C ARG A 75 -15.05 32.91 -11.32
N GLN A 76 -16.16 33.36 -10.72
CA GLN A 76 -16.90 34.51 -11.26
C GLN A 76 -16.07 35.75 -11.00
N TYR A 77 -15.66 36.43 -12.06
CA TYR A 77 -14.95 37.70 -11.91
C TYR A 77 -15.87 38.91 -12.12
N MET A 78 -16.73 38.83 -13.15
CA MET A 78 -17.64 39.92 -13.48
C MET A 78 -18.87 39.93 -12.57
N ASN A 79 -19.36 41.14 -12.26
CA ASN A 79 -20.58 41.41 -11.47
C ASN A 79 -20.60 40.76 -10.07
N ARG A 80 -19.44 40.67 -9.41
CA ARG A 80 -19.36 40.23 -8.01
C ARG A 80 -19.88 41.31 -7.06
N ARG A 81 -20.67 40.93 -6.06
CA ARG A 81 -21.07 41.84 -4.97
C ARG A 81 -19.94 41.98 -3.95
N GLY A 82 -19.38 43.18 -3.86
CA GLY A 82 -18.36 43.57 -2.87
C GLY A 82 -16.93 43.38 -3.37
N GLY A 83 -16.39 44.44 -3.99
CA GLY A 83 -14.95 44.73 -4.11
C GLY A 83 -14.05 43.71 -4.84
N PHE A 84 -13.02 44.21 -5.50
CA PHE A 84 -12.06 43.40 -6.26
C PHE A 84 -11.21 42.45 -5.37
N ASN A 85 -11.00 42.76 -4.08
CA ASN A 85 -10.14 42.01 -3.16
C ASN A 85 -10.85 40.99 -2.22
N ARG A 86 -12.13 40.66 -2.44
CA ARG A 86 -12.79 39.57 -1.68
C ARG A 86 -12.48 38.18 -2.26
N PRO A 87 -12.35 37.13 -1.44
CA PRO A 87 -12.19 35.75 -1.93
C PRO A 87 -13.37 35.40 -2.85
N LEU A 88 -13.08 34.72 -3.96
CA LEU A 88 -14.09 34.42 -4.98
C LEU A 88 -14.98 33.25 -4.53
N ASP A 89 -16.29 33.47 -4.57
CA ASP A 89 -17.28 32.45 -4.26
C ASP A 89 -17.20 31.31 -5.28
N PHE A 90 -17.35 30.09 -4.80
CA PHE A 90 -17.48 28.93 -5.67
C PHE A 90 -18.91 28.96 -6.25
N ILE A 91 -19.06 29.44 -7.48
CA ILE A 91 -20.33 29.29 -8.20
C ILE A 91 -20.58 27.78 -8.34
N ALA A 92 -21.73 27.33 -7.85
CA ALA A 92 -22.21 25.95 -7.98
C ALA A 92 -22.54 25.60 -9.44
#